data_AF-A0A8J9TD81-F1
#
_entry.id   AF-A0A8J9TD81-F1
#
_cell.length_a   1.000
_cell.length_b   1.000
_cell.length_c   1.000
_cell.angle_alpha   90.00
_cell.angle_beta   90.00
_cell.angle_gamma   90.00
#
_symmetry.space_group_name_H-M   'P 1'
#
loop_
_entity.id
_entity.type
_entity.pdbx_description
1 polymer ?
#
loop_
_entity_poly.entity_id
_entity_poly.type
_entity_poly.pdbx_seq_one_letter_code
_entity_poly.pdbx_strand_id
1 'polypeptide(L)'
;MALLTSLTTLQIAIKLHDSKKIKISTLANLSRGQFGPQDIEEMEWKIIMALNWKLHPPTQYAFVSHLLLFLPVETNSAVRKDLLELSRYLTELAICDSYFVAENNSTVAFAAVLNVMDEMNYTRLSAGTRERFLLVIRDSIGLQHRSPRVVAARQRLKTMFSASSGQRGVPSFASQQETNNENDSSSMAGNSMSSAGSNISSNNCSDGRYGHRTRANSFDSVGSCRYSPSPAHRRCVLTSVSPLAASHSRLSSSPMVAGVQ
;
A
#
# COMPACT_ATOMS: atom_id res chain seq x y z
N MET A 1 24.63 -10.04 -16.60
CA MET A 1 23.22 -10.42 -16.92
C MET A 1 22.24 -9.98 -15.85
N ALA A 2 22.39 -10.35 -14.56
CA ALA A 2 21.43 -10.00 -13.50
C ALA A 2 21.13 -8.49 -13.38
N LEU A 3 22.15 -7.62 -13.49
CA LEU A 3 21.97 -6.17 -13.43
C LEU A 3 21.14 -5.62 -14.60
N LEU A 4 21.43 -6.06 -15.84
CA LEU A 4 20.67 -5.67 -17.03
C LEU A 4 19.21 -6.10 -16.90
N THR A 5 18.96 -7.35 -16.51
CA THR A 5 17.60 -7.85 -16.26
C THR A 5 16.88 -7.01 -15.21
N SER A 6 17.53 -6.66 -14.09
CA SER A 6 16.93 -5.83 -13.04
C SER A 6 16.56 -4.42 -13.54
N LEU A 7 17.45 -3.77 -14.31
CA LEU A 7 17.21 -2.45 -14.90
C LEU A 7 16.04 -2.49 -15.89
N THR A 8 16.01 -3.51 -16.74
CA THR A 8 14.92 -3.70 -17.70
C THR A 8 13.60 -4.02 -17.01
N THR A 9 13.57 -4.86 -15.97
CA THR A 9 12.34 -5.11 -15.20
C THR A 9 11.82 -3.86 -14.52
N LEU A 10 12.72 -3.00 -14.02
CA LEU A 10 12.35 -1.70 -13.46
C LEU A 10 11.73 -0.80 -14.53
N GLN A 11 12.31 -0.74 -15.73
CA GLN A 11 11.76 0.03 -16.85
C GLN A 11 10.35 -0.45 -17.24
N ILE A 12 10.14 -1.76 -17.34
CA ILE A 12 8.84 -2.36 -17.64
C ILE A 12 7.82 -1.97 -16.54
N ALA A 13 8.21 -2.08 -15.27
CA ALA A 13 7.35 -1.71 -14.15
C ALA A 13 6.97 -0.23 -14.16
N ILE A 14 7.91 0.68 -14.47
CA ILE A 14 7.64 2.12 -14.62
C ILE A 14 6.64 2.36 -15.74
N LYS A 15 6.84 1.74 -16.92
CA LYS A 15 5.91 1.85 -18.05
C LYS A 15 4.51 1.35 -17.73
N LEU A 16 4.39 0.35 -16.84
CA LEU A 16 3.12 -0.27 -16.48
C LEU A 16 2.36 0.49 -15.38
N HIS A 17 3.07 1.01 -14.37
CA HIS A 17 2.46 1.53 -13.15
C HIS A 17 2.56 3.05 -12.99
N ASP A 18 3.43 3.74 -13.73
CA ASP A 18 3.59 5.19 -13.65
C ASP A 18 3.08 5.88 -14.92
N SER A 19 2.49 7.07 -14.74
CA SER A 19 2.13 7.95 -15.85
C SER A 19 3.34 8.74 -16.37
N LYS A 20 4.39 8.87 -15.56
CA LYS A 20 5.61 9.60 -15.90
C LYS A 20 6.57 8.71 -16.68
N LYS A 21 6.91 9.14 -17.89
CA LYS A 21 7.90 8.45 -18.73
C LYS A 21 9.31 8.84 -18.31
N ILE A 22 10.11 7.85 -17.89
CA ILE A 22 11.54 8.00 -17.65
C ILE A 22 12.28 7.70 -18.96
N LYS A 23 13.26 8.55 -19.31
CA LYS A 23 14.09 8.34 -20.50
C LYS A 23 14.96 7.10 -20.30
N ILE A 24 15.02 6.25 -21.32
CA ILE A 24 15.85 5.04 -21.30
C ILE A 24 17.34 5.33 -21.08
N SER A 25 17.83 6.48 -21.56
CA SER A 25 19.20 6.94 -21.29
C SER A 25 19.47 7.22 -19.81
N THR A 26 18.47 7.73 -19.08
CA THR A 26 18.57 7.94 -17.62
C THR A 26 18.71 6.60 -16.89
N LEU A 27 17.99 5.57 -17.33
CA LEU A 27 18.12 4.21 -16.77
C LEU A 27 19.44 3.55 -17.14
N ALA A 28 19.92 3.73 -18.37
CA ALA A 28 21.25 3.26 -18.79
C ALA A 28 22.35 3.87 -17.91
N ASN A 29 22.24 5.15 -17.53
CA ASN A 29 23.19 5.80 -16.63
C ASN A 29 23.25 5.16 -15.23
N LEU A 30 22.18 4.52 -14.76
CA LEU A 30 22.20 3.78 -13.49
C LEU A 30 23.14 2.56 -13.53
N SER A 31 23.41 2.03 -14.73
CA SER A 31 24.38 0.96 -14.93
C SER A 31 25.84 1.42 -14.90
N ARG A 32 26.10 2.73 -14.73
CA ARG A 32 27.44 3.33 -14.81
C ARG A 32 28.16 3.03 -16.14
N GLY A 33 27.40 3.02 -17.24
CA GLY A 33 27.90 2.77 -18.59
C GLY A 33 28.16 1.30 -18.93
N GLN A 34 27.72 0.35 -18.09
CA GLN A 34 27.84 -1.08 -18.41
C GLN A 34 26.87 -1.53 -19.50
N PHE A 35 25.72 -0.86 -19.62
CA PHE A 35 24.69 -1.17 -20.62
C PHE A 35 24.20 0.10 -21.29
N GLY A 36 24.05 0.04 -22.61
CA GLY A 36 23.45 1.10 -23.42
C GLY A 36 21.93 1.00 -23.47
N PRO A 37 21.24 2.02 -24.02
CA PRO A 37 19.80 1.96 -24.26
C PRO A 37 19.36 0.74 -25.09
N GLN A 38 20.14 0.37 -26.11
CA GLN A 38 19.83 -0.75 -26.99
C GLN A 38 19.82 -2.09 -26.24
N ASP A 39 20.75 -2.30 -25.31
CA ASP A 39 20.78 -3.51 -24.47
C ASP A 39 19.50 -3.65 -23.63
N ILE A 40 18.98 -2.51 -23.12
CA ILE A 40 17.76 -2.47 -22.32
C ILE A 40 16.54 -2.79 -23.19
N GLU A 41 16.46 -2.26 -24.41
CA GLU A 41 15.37 -2.54 -25.36
C GLU A 41 15.34 -4.01 -25.81
N GLU A 42 16.51 -4.58 -26.13
CA GLU A 42 16.60 -5.99 -26.51
C GLU A 42 16.24 -6.92 -25.35
N MET A 43 16.69 -6.59 -24.13
CA MET A 43 16.32 -7.34 -22.93
C MET A 43 14.83 -7.18 -22.61
N GLU A 44 14.24 -6.00 -22.87
CA GLU A 44 12.81 -5.75 -22.65
C GLU A 44 11.98 -6.72 -23.49
N TRP A 45 12.31 -6.83 -24.78
CA TRP A 45 11.63 -7.77 -25.66
C TRP A 45 11.75 -9.22 -25.17
N LYS A 46 12.97 -9.65 -24.78
CA LYS A 46 13.21 -11.01 -24.26
C LYS A 46 12.36 -11.30 -23.01
N ILE A 47 12.27 -10.35 -22.07
CA ILE A 47 11.49 -10.51 -20.84
C ILE A 47 9.99 -10.56 -21.14
N ILE A 48 9.46 -9.65 -21.97
CA ILE A 48 8.03 -9.61 -22.30
C ILE A 48 7.59 -10.89 -23.01
N MET A 49 8.41 -11.40 -23.94
CA MET A 49 8.16 -12.67 -24.62
C MET A 49 8.19 -13.85 -23.64
N ALA A 50 9.19 -13.92 -22.77
CA ALA A 50 9.31 -14.97 -21.76
C ALA A 50 8.14 -14.99 -20.77
N LEU A 51 7.57 -13.82 -20.46
CA LEU A 51 6.40 -13.69 -19.60
C LEU A 51 5.07 -13.89 -20.35
N ASN A 52 5.08 -14.11 -21.67
CA ASN A 52 3.89 -14.15 -22.51
C ASN A 52 2.95 -12.95 -22.29
N TRP A 53 3.52 -11.74 -22.18
CA TRP A 53 2.78 -10.50 -21.90
C TRP A 53 2.02 -10.47 -20.56
N LYS A 54 2.26 -11.40 -19.63
CA LYS A 54 1.65 -11.41 -18.29
C LYS A 54 2.37 -10.43 -17.35
N LEU A 55 2.30 -9.14 -17.67
CA LEU A 55 3.06 -8.09 -16.98
C LEU A 55 2.38 -7.51 -15.74
N HIS A 56 1.09 -7.78 -15.52
CA HIS A 56 0.29 -7.18 -14.44
C HIS A 56 -0.16 -8.22 -13.38
N PRO A 57 0.77 -8.85 -12.64
CA PRO A 57 0.39 -9.71 -11.53
C PRO A 57 -0.14 -8.87 -10.36
N PRO A 58 -1.09 -9.39 -9.56
CA PRO A 58 -1.56 -8.70 -8.35
C PRO A 58 -0.43 -8.61 -7.33
N THR A 59 -0.13 -7.41 -6.84
CA THR A 59 0.95 -7.16 -5.88
C THR A 59 0.51 -7.43 -4.43
N GLN A 60 1.48 -7.64 -3.54
CA GLN A 60 1.21 -7.76 -2.09
C GLN A 60 0.46 -6.53 -1.55
N TYR A 61 0.88 -5.32 -1.96
CA TYR A 61 0.21 -4.07 -1.60
C TYR A 61 -1.24 -4.00 -2.08
N ALA A 62 -1.54 -4.52 -3.28
CA ALA A 62 -2.91 -4.58 -3.78
C ALA A 62 -3.78 -5.43 -2.84
N PHE A 63 -3.28 -6.58 -2.39
CA PHE A 63 -3.98 -7.40 -1.39
C PHE A 63 -4.14 -6.70 -0.05
N VAL A 64 -3.13 -5.99 0.47
CA VAL A 64 -3.26 -5.19 1.71
C VAL A 64 -4.44 -4.23 1.60
N SER A 65 -4.48 -3.44 0.52
CA SER A 65 -5.56 -2.47 0.28
C SER A 65 -6.93 -3.12 0.27
N HIS A 66 -7.06 -4.31 -0.33
CA HIS A 66 -8.33 -5.04 -0.40
C HIS A 66 -8.71 -5.69 0.93
N LEU A 67 -7.74 -6.24 1.67
CA LEU A 67 -7.99 -6.86 2.97
C LEU A 67 -8.54 -5.84 3.96
N LEU A 68 -8.02 -4.61 3.97
CA LEU A 68 -8.47 -3.55 4.87
C LEU A 68 -9.91 -3.07 4.59
N LEU A 69 -10.53 -3.45 3.46
CA LEU A 69 -11.95 -3.22 3.21
C LEU A 69 -12.85 -4.05 4.12
N PHE A 70 -12.36 -5.18 4.66
CA PHE A 70 -13.09 -6.02 5.61
C PHE A 70 -13.07 -5.49 7.05
N LEU A 71 -12.38 -4.37 7.31
CA LEU A 71 -12.47 -3.70 8.60
C LEU A 71 -13.87 -3.08 8.77
N PRO A 72 -14.45 -3.14 9.98
CA PRO A 72 -15.73 -2.49 10.27
C PRO A 72 -15.70 -0.99 9.92
N VAL A 73 -16.80 -0.46 9.41
CA VAL A 73 -16.91 0.93 8.93
C VAL A 73 -16.65 1.93 10.04
N GLU A 74 -16.94 1.55 11.29
CA GLU A 74 -16.75 2.33 12.51
C GLU A 74 -15.27 2.46 12.91
N THR A 75 -14.37 1.72 12.25
CA THR A 75 -12.94 1.81 12.52
C THR A 75 -12.42 3.18 12.12
N ASN A 76 -11.82 3.88 13.09
CA ASN A 76 -11.24 5.21 12.92
C ASN A 76 -10.35 5.30 11.66
N SER A 77 -10.54 6.35 10.86
CA SER A 77 -9.80 6.60 9.62
C SER A 77 -8.28 6.71 9.83
N ALA A 78 -7.84 7.26 10.97
CA ALA A 78 -6.43 7.31 11.34
C ALA A 78 -5.85 5.90 11.55
N VAL A 79 -6.61 5.01 12.20
CA VAL A 79 -6.19 3.61 12.42
C VAL A 79 -6.13 2.85 11.09
N ARG A 80 -7.10 3.06 10.20
CA ARG A 80 -7.09 2.49 8.84
C ARG A 80 -5.87 2.94 8.04
N LYS A 81 -5.52 4.24 8.13
CA LYS A 81 -4.35 4.81 7.46
C LYS A 81 -3.06 4.19 7.99
N ASP A 82 -2.89 4.12 9.32
CA ASP A 82 -1.71 3.51 9.94
C ASP A 82 -1.58 2.03 9.56
N LEU A 83 -2.69 1.28 9.56
CA LEU A 83 -2.71 -0.11 9.11
C LEU A 83 -2.21 -0.24 7.67
N LEU A 84 -2.69 0.63 6.77
CA LEU A 84 -2.29 0.62 5.37
C LEU A 84 -0.81 0.95 5.19
N GLU A 85 -0.32 2.03 5.81
CA GLU A 85 1.05 2.51 5.65
C GLU A 85 2.07 1.51 6.21
N LEU A 86 1.80 0.96 7.39
CA LEU A 86 2.71 0.01 8.03
C LEU A 86 2.66 -1.37 7.37
N SER A 87 1.48 -1.82 6.94
CA SER A 87 1.37 -3.09 6.22
C SER A 87 2.05 -2.99 4.85
N ARG A 88 1.94 -1.84 4.18
CA ARG A 88 2.70 -1.54 2.96
C ARG A 88 4.19 -1.63 3.23
N TYR A 89 4.70 -0.99 4.28
CA TYR A 89 6.11 -1.06 4.64
C TYR A 89 6.59 -2.51 4.85
N LEU A 90 5.83 -3.33 5.58
CA LEU A 90 6.17 -4.74 5.75
C LEU A 90 6.16 -5.53 4.43
N THR A 91 5.22 -5.25 3.52
CA THR A 91 5.24 -5.86 2.18
C THR A 91 6.43 -5.39 1.33
N GLU A 92 6.87 -4.14 1.48
CA GLU A 92 8.09 -3.64 0.82
C GLU A 92 9.33 -4.34 1.37
N LEU A 93 9.40 -4.57 2.69
CA LEU A 93 10.45 -5.39 3.30
C LEU A 93 10.44 -6.83 2.76
N ALA A 94 9.26 -7.43 2.56
CA ALA A 94 9.13 -8.79 2.05
C ALA A 94 9.79 -8.98 0.67
N ILE A 95 9.79 -7.93 -0.18
CA ILE A 95 10.42 -7.98 -1.51
C ILE A 95 11.93 -8.19 -1.43
N CYS A 96 12.57 -7.78 -0.32
CA CYS A 96 14.00 -7.92 -0.11
C CYS A 96 14.44 -9.34 0.32
N ASP A 97 13.51 -10.26 0.54
CA ASP A 97 13.82 -11.62 0.97
C ASP A 97 13.27 -12.67 0.00
N SER A 98 14.20 -13.44 -0.58
CA SER A 98 13.93 -14.52 -1.53
C SER A 98 12.94 -15.58 -1.03
N TYR A 99 12.76 -15.75 0.29
CA TYR A 99 11.76 -16.66 0.85
C TYR A 99 10.35 -16.35 0.35
N PHE A 100 10.00 -15.06 0.20
CA PHE A 100 8.66 -14.67 -0.20
C PHE A 100 8.38 -14.88 -1.69
N VAL A 101 9.39 -15.23 -2.50
CA VAL A 101 9.22 -15.52 -3.93
C VAL A 101 8.32 -16.73 -4.15
N ALA A 102 8.37 -17.73 -3.27
CA ALA A 102 7.53 -18.94 -3.33
C ALA A 102 6.17 -18.77 -2.61
N GLU A 103 5.95 -17.65 -1.94
CA GLU A 103 4.74 -17.39 -1.17
C GLU A 103 3.68 -16.64 -1.98
N ASN A 104 2.41 -16.93 -1.70
CA ASN A 104 1.31 -16.22 -2.35
C ASN A 104 1.26 -14.78 -1.85
N ASN A 105 1.10 -13.81 -2.77
CA ASN A 105 1.03 -12.38 -2.42
C ASN A 105 -0.09 -12.07 -1.40
N SER A 106 -1.21 -12.80 -1.44
CA SER A 106 -2.29 -12.69 -0.45
C SER A 106 -1.88 -13.17 0.95
N THR A 107 -1.05 -14.22 1.04
CA THR A 107 -0.53 -14.77 2.30
C THR A 107 0.44 -13.79 2.94
N VAL A 108 1.35 -13.21 2.16
CA VAL A 108 2.32 -12.22 2.64
C VAL A 108 1.61 -10.94 3.09
N ALA A 109 0.66 -10.44 2.29
CA ALA A 109 -0.15 -9.27 2.63
C ALA A 109 -0.94 -9.46 3.93
N PHE A 110 -1.57 -10.62 4.09
CA PHE A 110 -2.32 -10.92 5.31
C PHE A 110 -1.40 -11.06 6.53
N ALA A 111 -0.26 -11.73 6.38
CA ALA A 111 0.76 -11.80 7.43
C ALA A 111 1.24 -10.41 7.87
N ALA A 112 1.48 -9.50 6.91
CA ALA A 112 1.83 -8.11 7.18
C ALA A 112 0.74 -7.39 7.98
N VAL A 113 -0.51 -7.44 7.53
CA VAL A 113 -1.65 -6.81 8.23
C VAL A 113 -1.79 -7.35 9.66
N LEU A 114 -1.70 -8.68 9.85
CA LEU A 114 -1.79 -9.28 11.17
C LEU A 114 -0.64 -8.87 12.10
N ASN A 115 0.57 -8.70 11.58
CA ASN A 115 1.68 -8.21 12.38
C ASN A 115 1.43 -6.77 12.83
N VAL A 116 1.00 -5.88 11.93
CA VAL A 116 0.69 -4.51 12.30
C VAL A 116 -0.46 -4.44 13.31
N MET A 117 -1.52 -5.24 13.11
CA MET A 117 -2.63 -5.30 14.06
C MET A 117 -2.17 -5.71 15.45
N ASP A 118 -1.27 -6.69 15.56
CA ASP A 118 -0.72 -7.14 16.85
C ASP A 118 0.06 -6.04 17.57
N GLU A 119 0.84 -5.23 16.84
CA GLU A 119 1.63 -4.13 17.42
C GLU A 119 0.78 -2.92 17.83
N MET A 120 -0.43 -2.77 17.29
CA MET A 120 -1.34 -1.68 17.69
C MET A 120 -1.87 -1.91 19.10
N ASN A 121 -1.97 -0.84 19.90
CA ASN A 121 -2.59 -0.90 21.22
C ASN A 121 -4.08 -1.28 21.11
N TYR A 122 -4.58 -2.07 22.08
CA TYR A 122 -5.99 -2.46 22.15
C TYR A 122 -6.96 -1.28 22.33
N THR A 123 -6.47 -0.12 22.78
CA THR A 123 -7.22 1.13 22.85
C THR A 123 -7.52 1.71 21.47
N ARG A 124 -6.61 1.53 20.50
CA ARG A 124 -6.78 2.01 19.12
C ARG A 124 -7.56 1.01 18.26
N LEU A 125 -7.37 -0.28 18.51
CA LEU A 125 -8.03 -1.36 17.78
C LEU A 125 -8.44 -2.48 18.74
N SER A 126 -9.72 -2.48 19.13
CA SER A 126 -10.27 -3.42 20.11
C SER A 126 -10.15 -4.88 19.66
N ALA A 127 -10.04 -5.79 20.63
CA ALA A 127 -9.97 -7.23 20.35
C ALA A 127 -11.17 -7.74 19.56
N GLY A 128 -12.38 -7.23 19.84
CA GLY A 128 -13.60 -7.60 19.11
C GLY A 128 -13.56 -7.20 17.63
N THR A 129 -12.98 -6.04 17.30
CA THR A 129 -12.78 -5.62 15.91
C THR A 129 -11.79 -6.52 15.18
N ARG A 130 -10.70 -6.92 15.85
CA ARG A 130 -9.71 -7.85 15.27
C ARG A 130 -10.32 -9.22 15.01
N GLU A 131 -11.06 -9.75 15.97
CA GLU A 131 -11.72 -11.05 15.82
C GLU A 131 -12.76 -11.02 14.69
N ARG A 132 -13.59 -9.96 14.64
CA ARG A 132 -14.55 -9.79 13.54
C ARG A 132 -13.87 -9.74 12.18
N PHE A 133 -12.75 -9.02 12.06
CA PHE A 133 -11.95 -8.97 10.84
C PHE A 133 -11.45 -10.37 10.43
N LEU A 134 -10.94 -11.15 11.38
CA LEU A 134 -10.48 -12.52 11.14
C LEU A 134 -11.60 -13.46 10.69
N LEU A 135 -12.76 -13.37 11.32
CA LEU A 135 -13.94 -14.17 10.95
C LEU A 135 -14.41 -13.84 9.54
N VAL A 136 -14.57 -12.55 9.23
CA VAL A 136 -15.02 -12.11 7.90
C VAL A 136 -14.05 -12.54 6.80
N ILE A 137 -12.74 -12.44 7.03
CA ILE A 137 -11.73 -12.91 6.05
C ILE A 137 -11.79 -14.43 5.87
N ARG A 138 -11.91 -15.18 6.96
CA ARG A 138 -12.04 -16.63 6.90
C ARG A 138 -13.27 -17.04 6.09
N ASP A 139 -14.41 -16.39 6.34
CA ASP A 139 -15.68 -16.77 5.74
C ASP A 139 -15.83 -16.28 4.30
N SER A 140 -15.28 -15.10 3.98
CA SER A 140 -15.43 -14.49 2.65
C SER A 140 -14.42 -15.01 1.63
N ILE A 141 -13.16 -15.23 2.04
CA ILE A 141 -12.05 -15.57 1.13
C ILE A 141 -11.25 -16.81 1.55
N GLY A 142 -11.63 -17.48 2.64
CA GLY A 142 -11.01 -18.75 3.08
C GLY A 142 -9.60 -18.61 3.66
N LEU A 143 -9.14 -17.38 3.94
CA LEU A 143 -7.77 -17.15 4.40
C LEU A 143 -7.67 -17.31 5.92
N GLN A 144 -6.85 -18.25 6.38
CA GLN A 144 -6.78 -18.62 7.79
C GLN A 144 -5.51 -18.07 8.44
N HIS A 145 -5.66 -17.31 9.53
CA HIS A 145 -4.54 -16.71 10.26
C HIS A 145 -3.61 -17.74 10.93
N ARG A 146 -4.11 -18.97 11.17
CA ARG A 146 -3.35 -20.09 11.76
C ARG A 146 -2.72 -21.01 10.72
N SER A 147 -2.85 -20.71 9.44
CA SER A 147 -2.19 -21.49 8.39
C SER A 147 -0.68 -21.47 8.59
N PRO A 148 0.03 -22.61 8.45
CA PRO A 148 1.49 -22.68 8.62
C PRO A 148 2.23 -21.64 7.76
N ARG A 149 1.76 -21.41 6.53
CA ARG A 149 2.35 -20.42 5.61
C ARG A 149 2.21 -19.00 6.13
N VAL A 150 1.03 -18.65 6.65
CA VAL A 150 0.78 -17.33 7.25
C VAL A 150 1.64 -17.16 8.50
N VAL A 151 1.66 -18.15 9.40
CA VAL A 151 2.46 -18.09 10.64
C VAL A 151 3.96 -17.95 10.34
N ALA A 152 4.49 -18.71 9.40
CA ALA A 152 5.89 -18.61 8.99
C ALA A 152 6.21 -17.25 8.35
N ALA A 153 5.35 -16.76 7.45
CA ALA A 153 5.48 -15.43 6.85
C ALA A 153 5.47 -14.33 7.92
N ARG A 154 4.57 -14.43 8.91
CA ARG A 154 4.49 -13.49 10.03
C ARG A 154 5.77 -13.45 10.84
N GLN A 155 6.28 -14.61 11.25
CA GLN A 155 7.50 -14.69 12.06
C GLN A 155 8.72 -14.11 11.31
N ARG A 156 8.82 -14.42 10.01
CA ARG A 156 9.91 -13.93 9.18
C ARG A 156 9.83 -12.41 8.98
N LEU A 157 8.64 -11.88 8.69
CA LEU A 157 8.41 -10.44 8.61
C LEU A 157 8.74 -9.71 9.91
N LYS A 158 8.37 -10.28 11.07
CA LYS A 158 8.74 -9.70 12.38
C LYS A 158 10.25 -9.64 12.55
N THR A 159 10.95 -10.72 12.20
CA THR A 159 12.42 -10.78 12.29
C THR A 159 13.07 -9.74 11.39
N MET A 160 12.61 -9.61 10.14
CA MET A 160 13.09 -8.59 9.20
C MET A 160 12.80 -7.17 9.69
N PHE A 161 11.60 -6.95 10.23
CA PHE A 161 11.21 -5.67 10.79
C PHE A 161 12.14 -5.26 11.93
N SER A 162 12.34 -6.11 12.94
CA SER A 162 13.26 -5.85 14.05
C SER A 162 14.70 -5.56 13.59
N ALA A 163 15.20 -6.30 12.60
CA ALA A 163 16.51 -6.05 12.02
C ALA A 163 16.60 -4.69 11.31
N SER A 164 15.53 -4.29 10.61
CA SER A 164 15.47 -3.01 9.89
C SER A 164 15.32 -1.79 10.82
N SER A 165 14.59 -1.95 11.93
CA SER A 165 14.38 -0.89 12.94
C SER A 165 15.64 -0.58 13.75
N GLY A 166 16.58 -1.52 13.86
CA GLY A 166 17.88 -1.28 14.50
C GLY A 166 18.83 -0.38 13.69
N GLN A 167 18.58 -0.19 12.39
CA GLN A 167 19.46 0.57 11.49
C GLN A 167 18.92 1.96 11.09
N ARG A 168 17.63 2.25 11.34
CA ARG A 168 17.04 3.57 11.13
C ARG A 168 16.20 3.93 12.36
N GLY A 169 16.55 5.04 13.01
CA GLY A 169 15.66 5.70 13.97
C GLY A 169 14.37 6.10 13.25
N VAL A 170 13.34 5.27 13.39
CA VAL A 170 11.96 5.49 12.95
C VAL A 170 11.12 5.50 14.24
N PRO A 171 10.02 6.29 14.32
CA PRO A 171 9.37 6.60 15.58
C PRO A 171 8.97 5.32 16.31
N SER A 172 9.37 5.23 17.57
CA SER A 172 8.79 4.29 18.52
C SER A 172 7.27 4.41 18.43
N PHE A 173 6.60 3.26 18.33
CA PHE A 173 5.15 3.12 18.27
C PHE A 173 4.40 3.63 19.52
N ALA A 174 5.13 4.08 20.53
CA ALA A 174 4.62 4.63 21.76
C ALA A 174 5.20 6.03 22.00
N SER A 175 4.50 7.09 21.60
CA SER A 175 4.43 8.41 22.29
C SER A 175 3.75 9.48 21.43
N GLN A 176 2.41 9.47 21.38
CA GLN A 176 1.62 10.70 21.21
C GLN A 176 0.31 10.60 22.02
N GLN A 177 0.46 10.72 23.34
CA GLN A 177 -0.54 11.01 24.38
C GLN A 177 0.35 11.21 25.64
N GLU A 178 0.40 12.31 26.39
CA GLU A 178 -0.48 13.45 26.66
C GLU A 178 0.40 14.59 27.23
N THR A 179 0.01 15.85 27.04
CA THR A 179 0.04 16.86 28.12
C THR A 179 -1.10 17.85 27.89
N ASN A 180 -2.32 17.46 28.27
CA ASN A 180 -3.31 18.42 28.74
C ASN A 180 -3.16 18.46 30.26
N ASN A 181 -2.48 19.49 30.78
CA ASN A 181 -2.59 19.85 32.19
C ASN A 181 -3.50 21.08 32.28
N GLU A 182 -4.71 20.84 32.72
CA GLU A 182 -5.48 21.83 33.48
C GLU A 182 -4.68 22.16 34.75
N ASN A 183 -4.51 23.45 35.02
CA ASN A 183 -4.29 23.92 36.38
C ASN A 183 -5.17 25.16 36.58
N ASP A 184 -6.11 24.97 37.49
CA ASP A 184 -7.04 25.94 38.00
C ASP A 184 -6.36 26.99 38.91
N SER A 185 -7.04 28.12 39.03
CA SER A 185 -7.19 28.99 40.22
C SER A 185 -6.43 30.34 40.33
N SER A 186 -7.26 31.40 40.17
CA SER A 186 -7.40 32.65 40.95
C SER A 186 -6.28 33.70 41.02
N SER A 187 -6.57 34.94 40.57
CA SER A 187 -6.83 36.09 41.48
C SER A 187 -7.07 37.43 40.74
N MET A 188 -8.11 38.12 41.18
CA MET A 188 -8.44 39.57 41.17
C MET A 188 -7.40 40.60 40.69
N ALA A 189 -7.81 41.45 39.72
CA ALA A 189 -7.68 42.92 39.65
C ALA A 189 -8.39 43.35 38.35
N GLY A 190 -9.38 44.25 38.31
CA GLY A 190 -9.34 45.61 38.84
C GLY A 190 -8.77 46.56 37.78
N ASN A 191 -9.58 46.98 36.79
CA ASN A 191 -9.74 48.38 36.42
C ASN A 191 -10.58 48.58 35.15
N SER A 192 -11.54 49.47 35.31
CA SER A 192 -12.27 50.22 34.31
C SER A 192 -11.33 50.92 33.31
N MET A 193 -11.70 50.99 32.03
CA MET A 193 -11.94 52.27 31.36
C MET A 193 -12.47 52.06 29.94
N SER A 194 -13.53 52.81 29.68
CA SER A 194 -14.24 53.07 28.44
C SER A 194 -13.36 53.61 27.31
N SER A 195 -13.61 53.16 26.08
CA SER A 195 -13.46 54.00 24.89
C SER A 195 -14.21 53.40 23.69
N ALA A 196 -15.46 53.87 23.50
CA ALA A 196 -16.07 53.92 22.19
C ALA A 196 -15.67 55.27 21.57
N GLY A 197 -14.99 55.22 20.42
CA GLY A 197 -14.51 56.38 19.70
C GLY A 197 -14.30 56.01 18.25
N SER A 198 -15.38 56.16 17.48
CA SER A 198 -15.38 56.00 16.03
C SER A 198 -14.75 57.21 15.35
N ASN A 199 -14.21 56.92 14.17
CA ASN A 199 -14.26 57.73 12.94
C ASN A 199 -13.15 58.73 12.60
N ILE A 200 -12.79 58.62 11.30
CA ILE A 200 -12.34 59.66 10.35
C ILE A 200 -10.87 60.05 10.47
N SER A 201 -10.09 60.30 9.42
CA SER A 201 -10.05 60.03 7.98
C SER A 201 -8.75 60.72 7.52
N SER A 202 -8.28 60.36 6.33
CA SER A 202 -7.56 61.26 5.40
C SER A 202 -6.03 61.39 5.53
N ASN A 203 -5.41 60.98 4.41
CA ASN A 203 -4.49 61.76 3.57
C ASN A 203 -3.01 61.90 3.92
N ASN A 204 -2.24 61.23 3.04
CA ASN A 204 -1.24 61.79 2.11
C ASN A 204 0.22 62.05 2.55
N CYS A 205 1.08 61.37 1.80
CA CYS A 205 2.23 61.87 1.03
C CYS A 205 3.47 62.39 1.76
N SER A 206 4.57 61.65 1.63
CA SER A 206 5.86 62.02 0.97
C SER A 206 6.95 61.06 1.49
N ASP A 207 7.57 60.22 0.66
CA ASP A 207 8.61 60.45 -0.36
C ASP A 207 10.04 60.19 0.17
N GLY A 208 10.78 59.39 -0.61
CA GLY A 208 12.23 59.16 -0.55
C GLY A 208 12.72 57.98 0.33
N ARG A 209 13.67 57.14 -0.08
CA ARG A 209 14.46 57.00 -1.32
C ARG A 209 15.42 55.79 -1.13
N TYR A 210 15.69 55.05 -2.21
CA TYR A 210 16.75 54.04 -2.43
C TYR A 210 16.64 52.69 -1.67
N GLY A 211 16.81 51.50 -2.27
CA GLY A 211 17.11 51.10 -3.64
C GLY A 211 17.62 49.65 -3.68
N HIS A 212 17.13 48.86 -4.67
CA HIS A 212 17.73 47.66 -5.29
C HIS A 212 17.95 46.37 -4.45
N ARG A 213 17.66 45.13 -4.89
CA ARG A 213 17.36 44.54 -6.21
C ARG A 213 16.64 43.17 -6.06
N THR A 214 15.57 42.98 -6.85
CA THR A 214 15.18 41.80 -7.69
C THR A 214 15.56 40.37 -7.28
N ARG A 215 14.67 39.34 -7.33
CA ARG A 215 13.83 38.84 -8.46
C ARG A 215 12.83 37.78 -7.89
N ALA A 216 11.49 37.90 -7.97
CA ALA A 216 10.55 37.49 -9.06
C ALA A 216 10.70 36.00 -9.47
N ASN A 217 9.73 35.07 -9.46
CA ASN A 217 8.25 35.03 -9.56
C ASN A 217 7.73 33.79 -8.77
N SER A 218 6.61 33.77 -8.04
CA SER A 218 5.18 33.81 -8.44
C SER A 218 4.77 32.79 -9.51
N PHE A 219 4.00 31.77 -9.13
CA PHE A 219 2.76 31.39 -9.81
C PHE A 219 1.93 30.46 -8.91
N ASP A 220 0.87 31.02 -8.34
CA ASP A 220 -0.29 30.30 -7.83
C ASP A 220 -1.02 29.61 -8.99
N SER A 221 -1.60 28.43 -8.75
CA SER A 221 -3.01 28.19 -9.08
C SER A 221 -3.47 26.81 -8.59
N VAL A 222 -4.32 26.90 -7.56
CA VAL A 222 -5.51 26.12 -7.27
C VAL A 222 -6.00 25.22 -8.41
N GLY A 223 -6.12 23.93 -8.14
CA GLY A 223 -6.79 22.94 -8.98
C GLY A 223 -7.55 21.93 -8.14
N SER A 224 -8.79 22.26 -7.76
CA SER A 224 -9.79 21.35 -7.22
C SER A 224 -10.21 20.33 -8.28
N CYS A 225 -9.99 19.03 -8.06
CA CYS A 225 -10.65 17.98 -8.82
C CYS A 225 -11.73 17.33 -7.95
N ARG A 226 -12.96 17.80 -8.16
CA ARG A 226 -14.19 17.14 -7.72
C ARG A 226 -14.39 15.90 -8.61
N TYR A 227 -14.48 14.72 -7.98
CA TYR A 227 -15.03 13.53 -8.62
C TYR A 227 -16.56 13.61 -8.57
N SER A 228 -17.20 13.74 -9.73
CA SER A 228 -18.62 13.47 -9.93
C SER A 228 -18.74 12.25 -10.84
N PRO A 229 -19.54 11.22 -10.50
CA PRO A 229 -19.80 10.10 -11.39
C PRO A 229 -20.99 10.44 -12.31
N SER A 230 -20.87 10.15 -13.61
CA SER A 230 -22.02 10.11 -14.51
C SER A 230 -22.19 8.70 -15.09
N PRO A 231 -23.42 8.16 -15.17
CA PRO A 231 -23.69 6.77 -15.51
C PRO A 231 -24.01 6.59 -17.00
N ALA A 232 -23.42 5.59 -17.65
CA ALA A 232 -23.96 5.07 -18.92
C ALA A 232 -23.49 3.64 -19.21
N HIS A 233 -24.48 2.79 -19.51
CA HIS A 233 -24.41 1.51 -20.22
C HIS A 233 -23.76 0.29 -19.54
N ARG A 234 -24.52 -0.35 -18.66
CA ARG A 234 -24.48 -1.81 -18.49
C ARG A 234 -25.10 -2.48 -19.73
N ARG A 235 -24.29 -3.19 -20.51
CA ARG A 235 -24.79 -4.31 -21.33
C ARG A 235 -24.67 -5.59 -20.52
N CYS A 236 -25.80 -6.27 -20.37
CA CYS A 236 -25.90 -7.65 -19.94
C CYS A 236 -25.04 -8.55 -20.84
N VAL A 237 -24.22 -9.40 -20.24
CA VAL A 237 -23.82 -10.68 -20.84
C VAL A 237 -24.14 -11.75 -19.82
N LEU A 238 -25.25 -12.45 -20.08
CA LEU A 238 -25.57 -13.75 -19.53
C LEU A 238 -24.54 -14.74 -20.09
N THR A 239 -23.75 -15.39 -19.25
CA THR A 239 -23.08 -16.63 -19.62
C THR A 239 -23.82 -17.79 -18.98
N SER A 240 -24.39 -18.59 -19.86
CA SER A 240 -25.15 -19.81 -19.64
C SER A 240 -24.31 -20.89 -18.99
N VAL A 241 -24.91 -21.53 -17.98
CA VAL A 241 -24.54 -22.84 -17.46
C VAL A 241 -24.65 -23.88 -18.58
N SER A 242 -23.61 -24.70 -18.77
CA SER A 242 -23.66 -25.92 -19.58
C SER A 242 -23.43 -27.15 -18.68
N PRO A 243 -24.22 -28.22 -18.81
CA PRO A 243 -24.14 -29.38 -17.94
C PRO A 243 -23.13 -30.43 -18.42
N LEU A 244 -22.45 -31.06 -17.45
CA LEU A 244 -21.58 -32.22 -17.62
C LEU A 244 -22.41 -33.45 -18.03
N ALA A 245 -22.11 -34.02 -19.19
CA ALA A 245 -22.55 -35.36 -19.57
C ALA A 245 -21.55 -36.38 -19.00
N ALA A 246 -22.01 -37.26 -18.11
CA ALA A 246 -21.27 -38.44 -17.66
C ALA A 246 -21.95 -39.69 -18.25
N SER A 247 -21.24 -40.34 -19.17
CA SER A 247 -21.62 -41.59 -19.81
C SER A 247 -21.31 -42.79 -18.90
N HIS A 248 -22.33 -43.60 -18.67
CA HIS A 248 -22.17 -44.97 -18.18
C HIS A 248 -21.54 -45.85 -19.26
N SER A 249 -20.51 -46.61 -18.90
CA SER A 249 -20.30 -47.94 -19.48
C SER A 249 -19.74 -48.89 -18.43
N ARG A 250 -20.36 -50.06 -18.42
CA ARG A 250 -20.23 -51.17 -17.48
C ARG A 250 -19.33 -52.25 -18.12
N LEU A 251 -18.71 -53.04 -17.25
CA LEU A 251 -18.28 -54.44 -17.41
C LEU A 251 -16.99 -54.72 -18.22
N SER A 252 -15.98 -55.20 -17.50
CA SER A 252 -15.35 -56.49 -17.80
C SER A 252 -14.65 -57.02 -16.54
N SER A 253 -15.13 -58.16 -16.04
CA SER A 253 -14.53 -58.93 -14.96
C SER A 253 -13.77 -60.10 -15.60
N SER A 254 -12.56 -60.38 -15.15
CA SER A 254 -11.86 -61.65 -15.42
C SER A 254 -11.10 -62.09 -14.16
N PRO A 255 -11.16 -63.37 -13.77
CA PRO A 255 -10.64 -63.85 -12.50
C PRO A 255 -9.15 -64.24 -12.58
N MET A 256 -8.45 -64.04 -11.46
CA MET A 256 -7.09 -64.53 -11.22
C MET A 256 -7.09 -66.04 -10.99
N VAL A 257 -6.19 -66.74 -11.68
CA VAL A 257 -5.78 -68.11 -11.39
C VAL A 257 -4.75 -68.07 -10.25
N ALA A 258 -5.08 -68.71 -9.14
CA ALA A 258 -4.15 -69.01 -8.06
C ALA A 258 -3.52 -70.38 -8.32
N GLY A 259 -2.19 -70.42 -8.51
CA GLY A 259 -1.39 -71.64 -8.50
C GLY A 259 -0.90 -71.90 -7.08
N VAL A 260 -1.28 -73.06 -6.53
CA VAL A 260 -0.74 -73.64 -5.30
C VAL A 260 -0.14 -74.99 -5.67
N GLN A 261 1.14 -75.14 -5.30
CA GLN A 261 1.97 -76.36 -5.14
C GLN A 261 2.00 -77.41 -6.24
#